data_AF-A0A515D0S3-F1
#
_entry.id   AF-A0A515D0S3-F1
#
_cell.length_a   1.000
_cell.length_b   1.000
_cell.length_c   1.000
_cell.angle_alpha   90.00
_cell.angle_beta   90.00
_cell.angle_gamma   90.00
#
_symmetry.space_group_name_H-M   'P 1'
#
loop_
_entity.id
_entity.type
_entity.pdbx_description
1 polymer ?
#
loop_
_entity_poly.entity_id
_entity_poly.type
_entity_poly.pdbx_seq_one_letter_code
_entity_poly.pdbx_strand_id
1 'polypeptide(L)'
;MAKPINCDHITDEYIEQAFDGTNFGPVNKRKLLEQGCLKAACDSWSGHTLSTIMVEIGFTKKLHGKLTKLGKRFLMDAFYQPKQSG
;
A
#
# COMPACT_ATOMS: atom_id res chain seq x y z
N MET A 1 -4.87 -15.21 12.40
CA MET A 1 -3.85 -14.18 12.11
C MET A 1 -4.25 -12.93 12.87
N ALA A 2 -3.43 -12.47 13.82
CA ALA A 2 -3.71 -11.23 14.56
C ALA A 2 -3.75 -10.07 13.56
N LYS A 3 -4.71 -9.16 13.70
CA LYS A 3 -4.98 -8.08 12.74
C LYS A 3 -4.33 -6.80 13.28
N PRO A 4 -3.12 -6.40 12.84
CA PRO A 4 -2.51 -5.14 13.25
C PRO A 4 -3.06 -3.98 12.41
N ILE A 5 -4.37 -3.98 12.13
CA ILE A 5 -5.05 -2.89 11.46
C ILE A 5 -5.70 -2.06 12.55
N ASN A 6 -4.96 -1.08 13.08
CA ASN A 6 -5.65 0.09 13.61
C ASN A 6 -6.28 0.74 12.37
N CYS A 7 -7.59 0.97 12.35
CA CYS A 7 -8.43 1.09 11.13
C CYS A 7 -7.92 2.05 10.04
N ASP A 8 -6.96 2.93 10.36
CA ASP A 8 -6.38 3.94 9.48
C ASP A 8 -4.85 3.85 9.29
N HIS A 9 -4.12 2.93 9.95
CA HIS A 9 -2.65 2.84 9.86
C HIS A 9 -2.14 1.39 9.80
N ILE A 10 -1.15 1.17 8.92
CA ILE A 10 -0.46 -0.11 8.68
C ILE A 10 0.99 -0.01 9.19
N THR A 11 1.42 -1.00 9.98
CA THR A 11 2.77 -1.11 10.51
C THR A 11 3.74 -1.69 9.48
N ASP A 12 5.03 -1.38 9.62
CA ASP A 12 6.07 -1.93 8.74
C ASP A 12 6.22 -3.44 8.90
N GLU A 13 6.01 -3.98 10.10
CA GLU A 13 6.00 -5.42 10.36
C GLU A 13 4.93 -6.15 9.54
N TYR A 14 3.76 -5.55 9.40
CA TYR A 14 2.68 -6.12 8.59
C TYR A 14 2.99 -6.02 7.09
N ILE A 15 3.64 -4.94 6.64
CA ILE A 15 4.17 -4.83 5.27
C ILE A 15 5.19 -5.94 5.02
N GLU A 16 6.14 -6.12 5.94
CA GLU A 16 7.15 -7.16 5.85
C GLU A 16 6.52 -8.56 5.74
N GLN A 17 5.53 -8.85 6.58
CA GLN A 17 4.79 -10.11 6.54
C GLN A 17 4.02 -10.30 5.22
N ALA A 18 3.40 -9.25 4.68
CA ALA A 18 2.66 -9.32 3.42
C ALA A 18 3.58 -9.53 2.20
N PHE A 19 4.87 -9.23 2.33
CA PHE A 19 5.88 -9.50 1.31
C PHE A 19 6.64 -10.82 1.56
N ASP A 20 6.34 -11.55 2.63
CA ASP A 20 7.00 -12.81 2.92
C ASP A 20 6.76 -13.83 1.78
N GLY A 21 7.82 -14.52 1.36
CA GLY A 21 7.78 -15.42 0.21
C GLY A 21 7.79 -14.75 -1.17
N THR A 22 7.97 -13.42 -1.27
CA THR A 22 8.05 -12.71 -2.56
C THR A 22 9.49 -12.33 -2.93
N ASN A 23 9.82 -12.37 -4.24
CA ASN A 23 11.19 -12.10 -4.72
C ASN A 23 11.34 -10.67 -5.27
N PHE A 24 11.11 -9.66 -4.43
CA PHE A 24 11.32 -8.25 -4.79
C PHE A 24 12.77 -7.76 -4.58
N GLY A 25 13.63 -8.58 -3.99
CA GLY A 25 15.01 -8.22 -3.65
C GLY A 25 15.11 -7.20 -2.50
N PRO A 26 16.31 -6.60 -2.28
CA PRO A 26 16.54 -5.62 -1.24
C PRO A 26 15.98 -4.25 -1.64
N VAL A 27 14.66 -4.10 -1.52
CA VAL A 27 13.92 -2.89 -1.89
C VAL A 27 13.10 -2.39 -0.70
N ASN A 28 12.84 -1.08 -0.67
CA ASN A 28 11.94 -0.51 0.33
C ASN A 28 10.48 -0.86 -0.02
N LYS A 29 9.94 -1.86 0.67
CA LYS A 29 8.59 -2.42 0.45
C LYS A 29 7.48 -1.39 0.68
N ARG A 30 7.65 -0.52 1.68
CA ARG A 30 6.72 0.60 1.92
C ARG A 30 6.67 1.54 0.71
N LYS A 31 7.81 1.97 0.18
CA LYS A 31 7.85 2.80 -1.04
C LYS A 31 7.25 2.11 -2.26
N LEU A 32 7.42 0.81 -2.41
CA LEU A 32 6.77 0.05 -3.49
C LEU A 32 5.25 0.07 -3.35
N LEU A 33 4.73 -0.10 -2.14
CA LEU A 33 3.29 0.02 -1.88
C LEU A 33 2.78 1.44 -2.13
N GLU A 34 3.55 2.48 -1.77
CA GLU A 34 3.19 3.88 -2.01
C GLU A 34 3.08 4.15 -3.52
N GLN A 35 4.05 3.69 -4.29
CA GLN A 35 4.03 3.76 -5.76
C GLN A 35 2.89 2.94 -6.37
N GLY A 36 2.62 1.74 -5.83
CA GLY A 36 1.51 0.91 -6.25
C GLY A 36 0.16 1.58 -6.01
N CYS A 37 0.00 2.24 -4.85
CA CYS A 37 -1.19 3.01 -4.54
C CYS A 37 -1.33 4.22 -5.48
N LEU A 38 -0.25 4.93 -5.75
CA LEU A 38 -0.25 6.08 -6.66
C LEU A 38 -0.68 5.65 -8.07
N LYS A 39 -0.12 4.55 -8.58
CA LYS A 39 -0.52 3.98 -9.87
C LYS A 39 -1.99 3.62 -9.91
N ALA A 40 -2.48 2.92 -8.88
CA ALA A 40 -3.89 2.55 -8.79
C ALA A 40 -4.82 3.77 -8.69
N ALA A 41 -4.37 4.88 -8.07
CA ALA A 41 -5.12 6.13 -8.04
C ALA A 41 -5.19 6.81 -9.42
N CYS A 42 -4.19 6.61 -10.26
CA CYS A 42 -4.10 7.11 -11.64
C CYS A 42 -4.65 6.12 -12.69
N ASP A 43 -5.42 5.10 -12.27
CA ASP A 43 -5.90 4.00 -13.13
C ASP A 43 -4.79 3.30 -13.94
N SER A 44 -3.55 3.32 -13.42
CA SER A 44 -2.38 2.66 -13.98
C SER A 44 -2.11 1.33 -13.28
N TRP A 45 -1.46 0.40 -13.98
CA TRP A 45 -1.27 -0.97 -13.49
C TRP A 45 0.07 -1.16 -12.78
N SER A 46 0.01 -1.92 -11.70
CA SER A 46 1.15 -2.50 -11.00
C SER A 46 1.38 -3.93 -11.49
N GLY A 47 2.60 -4.47 -11.33
CA GLY A 47 2.86 -5.89 -11.59
C GLY A 47 1.92 -6.80 -10.77
N HIS A 48 1.74 -8.04 -11.23
CA HIS A 48 0.78 -8.99 -10.64
C HIS A 48 1.04 -9.21 -9.14
N THR A 49 2.27 -9.53 -8.76
CA THR A 49 2.65 -9.79 -7.36
C THR A 49 2.34 -8.60 -6.44
N LEU A 50 2.71 -7.37 -6.86
CA LEU A 50 2.42 -6.16 -6.06
C LEU A 50 0.92 -5.92 -5.95
N SER A 51 0.17 -6.16 -7.03
CA SER A 51 -1.28 -6.01 -7.04
C SER A 51 -1.97 -7.01 -6.10
N THR A 52 -1.47 -8.26 -6.03
CA THR A 52 -1.95 -9.28 -5.09
C THR A 52 -1.73 -8.87 -3.65
N ILE A 53 -0.52 -8.41 -3.31
CA ILE A 53 -0.19 -7.92 -1.96
C ILE A 53 -1.09 -6.73 -1.58
N MET A 54 -1.34 -5.79 -2.51
CA MET A 54 -2.26 -4.67 -2.28
C MET A 54 -3.69 -5.12 -1.98
N VAL A 55 -4.15 -6.24 -2.56
CA VAL A 55 -5.46 -6.83 -2.24
C VAL A 55 -5.43 -7.49 -0.87
N GLU A 56 -4.39 -8.25 -0.53
CA GLU A 56 -4.23 -8.92 0.76
C GLU A 56 -4.21 -7.93 1.93
N ILE A 57 -3.50 -6.82 1.77
CA ILE A 57 -3.46 -5.72 2.74
C ILE A 57 -4.80 -4.97 2.79
N GLY A 58 -5.59 -5.03 1.72
CA GLY A 58 -6.88 -4.33 1.62
C GLY A 58 -6.78 -2.90 1.09
N PHE A 59 -5.69 -2.53 0.42
CA PHE A 59 -5.59 -1.26 -0.31
C PHE A 59 -6.48 -1.23 -1.54
N THR A 60 -6.76 -2.38 -2.16
CA THR A 60 -7.73 -2.54 -3.24
C THR A 60 -8.63 -3.74 -2.92
N LYS A 61 -9.86 -3.78 -3.48
CA LYS A 61 -10.78 -4.91 -3.30
C LYS A 61 -10.55 -6.06 -4.27
N LYS A 62 -9.84 -5.80 -5.37
CA LYS A 62 -9.54 -6.74 -6.45
C LYS A 62 -8.29 -6.30 -7.19
N LEU A 63 -7.67 -7.23 -7.91
CA LEU A 63 -6.53 -6.93 -8.79
C LEU A 63 -6.86 -5.80 -9.74
N HIS A 64 -5.94 -4.84 -9.87
CA HIS A 64 -6.09 -3.63 -10.70
C HIS A 64 -7.36 -2.81 -10.37
N GLY A 65 -7.89 -2.97 -9.15
CA GLY A 65 -9.07 -2.26 -8.68
C GLY A 65 -8.76 -0.87 -8.13
N LYS A 66 -9.82 -0.11 -7.84
CA LYS A 66 -9.72 1.20 -7.19
C LYS A 66 -9.25 1.08 -5.74
N LEU A 67 -8.58 2.12 -5.26
CA LEU A 67 -8.15 2.22 -3.86
C LEU A 67 -9.35 2.27 -2.89
N THR A 68 -9.21 1.52 -1.80
CA THR A 68 -10.08 1.59 -0.62
C THR A 68 -9.76 2.84 0.21
N LYS A 69 -10.53 3.07 1.28
CA LYS A 69 -10.24 4.15 2.25
C LYS A 69 -8.83 4.02 2.83
N LEU A 70 -8.41 2.80 3.18
CA LEU A 70 -7.08 2.51 3.71
C LEU A 70 -5.98 2.85 2.70
N GLY A 71 -6.12 2.38 1.45
CA GLY A 71 -5.15 2.66 0.39
C GLY A 71 -5.03 4.15 0.07
N LYS A 72 -6.15 4.89 0.10
CA LYS A 72 -6.15 6.35 -0.05
C LYS A 72 -5.46 7.06 1.12
N ARG A 73 -5.72 6.63 2.36
CA ARG A 73 -5.07 7.19 3.56
C ARG A 73 -3.56 6.97 3.50
N PHE A 74 -3.13 5.75 3.19
CA PHE A 74 -1.73 5.40 3.01
C PHE A 74 -1.04 6.26 1.94
N LEU A 75 -1.72 6.49 0.80
CA LEU A 75 -1.23 7.39 -0.24
C LEU A 75 -1.10 8.85 0.24
N MET A 76 -2.09 9.34 0.98
CA MET A 76 -2.05 10.70 1.53
C MET A 76 -0.92 10.85 2.55
N ASP A 77 -0.73 9.88 3.45
CA ASP A 77 0.35 9.93 4.44
C ASP A 77 1.75 9.97 3.77
N ALA A 78 1.89 9.37 2.58
CA ALA A 78 3.15 9.35 1.83
C ALA A 78 3.41 10.62 1.01
N PHE A 79 2.39 11.18 0.36
CA PHE A 79 2.56 12.25 -0.64
C PHE A 79 1.93 13.59 -0.25
N TYR A 80 1.04 13.61 0.74
CA TYR A 80 0.39 14.84 1.20
C TYR A 80 1.07 15.34 2.46
N GLN A 81 1.91 16.36 2.30
CA GLN A 81 2.37 17.16 3.43
C GLN A 81 1.40 18.34 3.61
N PRO A 82 0.72 18.46 4.77
CA PRO A 82 0.01 19.71 5.05
C PRO A 82 1.05 20.83 5.07
N LYS A 83 0.83 21.88 4.29
CA LYS A 83 1.63 23.11 4.34
C LYS A 83 1.66 23.56 5.80
N GLN A 84 2.83 23.47 6.44
CA GLN A 84 3.02 24.11 7.74
C GLN A 84 2.88 25.61 7.49
N SER A 85 1.72 26.16 7.84
CA SER A 85 1.54 27.60 7.92
C SER A 85 2.25 28.05 9.19
N GLY A 86 3.49 28.48 9.00
CA GLY A 86 4.18 29.39 9.92
C GLY A 86 3.98 30.82 9.46
#